data_AF-A0AA35RJP7-F1
#
_entry.id   AF-A0AA35RJP7-F1
#
_cell.length_a   1.000
_cell.length_b   1.000
_cell.length_c   1.000
_cell.angle_alpha   90.00
_cell.angle_beta   90.00
_cell.angle_gamma   90.00
#
_symmetry.space_group_name_H-M   'P 1'
#
loop_
_entity.id
_entity.type
_entity.pdbx_description
1 polymer ?
#
loop_
_entity_poly.entity_id
_entity_poly.type
_entity_poly.pdbx_seq_one_letter_code
_entity_poly.pdbx_strand_id
1 'polypeptide(L)'
;MTGEKLRDCENLDMKLIDLLRKDLLPLSQKAPPSFLRRLTAVLNRGSIHSATDGVATGPFRENFARVCFEALLQFSFIHSQDSVGSSTSQLALSALLERCEGVLTKFVADEHLSGACPLPRSRMNEVSLVLKSVSILISSLKDAQKEHANRVDRGVWRQVAHLYPALVQCVTCNSSEVRTTLKEVLDQFSDFITMTMANQ
;
A
#
# COMPACT_ATOMS: atom_id res chain seq x y z
N MET A 1 13.98 11.30 25.62
CA MET A 1 14.28 9.96 25.05
C MET A 1 15.36 10.17 23.99
N THR A 2 16.52 9.53 24.09
CA THR A 2 17.61 9.69 23.10
C THR A 2 17.22 9.05 21.77
N GLY A 3 17.67 9.62 20.65
CA GLY A 3 17.31 9.15 19.29
C GLY A 3 17.65 7.68 19.01
N GLU A 4 18.68 7.12 19.68
CA GLU A 4 19.03 5.71 19.60
C GLU A 4 17.96 4.79 20.19
N LYS A 5 17.45 5.10 21.40
CA LYS A 5 16.42 4.27 22.06
C LYS A 5 15.15 4.15 21.23
N LEU A 6 14.83 5.19 20.48
CA LEU A 6 13.67 5.22 19.59
C LEU A 6 13.87 4.36 18.34
N ARG A 7 15.08 4.34 17.78
CA ARG A 7 15.45 3.42 16.69
C ARG A 7 15.44 1.96 17.13
N ASP A 8 15.84 1.69 18.37
CA ASP A 8 15.80 0.34 18.94
C ASP A 8 14.35 -0.15 19.12
N CYS A 9 13.46 0.72 19.60
CA CYS A 9 12.03 0.44 19.63
C CYS A 9 11.47 0.19 18.22
N GLU A 10 11.88 1.01 17.24
CA GLU A 10 11.46 0.83 15.85
C GLU A 10 11.92 -0.51 15.27
N ASN A 11 13.17 -0.91 15.55
CA ASN A 11 13.74 -2.18 15.13
C ASN A 11 13.04 -3.39 15.78
N LEU A 12 12.66 -3.30 17.06
CA LEU A 12 11.90 -4.35 17.74
C LEU A 12 10.52 -4.53 17.12
N ASP A 13 9.81 -3.43 16.88
CA ASP A 13 8.49 -3.48 16.25
C ASP A 13 8.59 -4.03 14.81
N MET A 14 9.61 -3.64 14.04
CA MET A 14 9.85 -4.22 12.72
C MET A 14 10.09 -5.72 12.80
N LYS A 15 10.91 -6.20 13.74
CA LYS A 15 11.13 -7.65 13.95
C LYS A 15 9.83 -8.38 14.29
N LEU A 16 8.96 -7.76 15.08
CA LEU A 16 7.64 -8.31 15.38
C LEU A 16 6.82 -8.45 14.10
N ILE A 17 6.69 -7.40 13.28
CA ILE A 17 5.96 -7.50 12.00
C ILE A 17 6.58 -8.56 11.09
N ASP A 18 7.90 -8.66 11.07
CA ASP A 18 8.61 -9.64 10.25
C ASP A 18 8.35 -11.09 10.71
N LEU A 19 8.18 -11.30 12.01
CA LEU A 19 7.77 -12.57 12.61
C LEU A 19 6.30 -12.88 12.30
N LEU A 20 5.40 -11.90 12.45
CA LEU A 20 3.99 -12.05 12.03
C LEU A 20 3.92 -12.42 10.53
N ARG A 21 4.80 -11.82 9.72
CA ARG A 21 4.92 -12.10 8.29
C ARG A 21 5.41 -13.53 8.02
N LYS A 22 6.53 -13.94 8.62
CA LYS A 22 7.18 -15.21 8.31
C LYS A 22 6.45 -16.42 8.90
N ASP A 23 5.97 -16.29 10.13
CA ASP A 23 5.52 -17.43 10.92
C ASP A 23 3.99 -17.53 10.99
N LEU A 24 3.27 -16.39 10.99
CA LEU A 24 1.81 -16.41 11.08
C LEU A 24 1.11 -16.38 9.72
N LEU A 25 1.69 -15.76 8.68
CA LEU A 25 1.09 -15.77 7.34
C LEU A 25 0.87 -17.18 6.78
N PRO A 26 1.84 -18.12 6.89
CA PRO A 26 1.64 -19.48 6.41
C PRO A 26 0.56 -20.25 7.20
N LEU A 27 0.25 -19.81 8.42
CA LEU A 27 -0.75 -20.43 9.30
C LEU A 27 -2.13 -19.76 9.19
N SER A 28 -2.30 -18.73 8.36
CA SER A 28 -3.54 -17.97 8.24
C SER A 28 -4.77 -18.83 7.93
N GLN A 29 -4.60 -19.93 7.18
CA GLN A 29 -5.66 -20.91 6.90
C GLN A 29 -6.25 -21.58 8.16
N LYS A 30 -5.47 -21.69 9.24
CA LYS A 30 -5.90 -22.29 10.52
C LYS A 30 -6.28 -21.25 11.57
N ALA A 31 -6.08 -19.96 11.26
CA ALA A 31 -6.30 -18.87 12.20
C ALA A 31 -7.77 -18.41 12.21
N PRO A 32 -8.32 -18.01 13.37
CA PRO A 32 -9.68 -17.49 13.44
C PRO A 32 -9.87 -16.21 12.59
N PRO A 33 -10.99 -16.05 11.85
CA PRO A 33 -11.24 -14.84 11.05
C PRO A 33 -11.23 -13.52 11.85
N SER A 34 -11.59 -13.58 13.13
CA SER A 34 -11.54 -12.43 14.05
C SER A 34 -10.11 -12.02 14.41
N PHE A 35 -9.17 -12.97 14.44
CA PHE A 35 -7.75 -12.70 14.62
C PHE A 35 -7.18 -12.01 13.37
N LEU A 36 -7.48 -12.58 12.21
CA LEU A 36 -7.07 -12.06 10.90
C LEU A 36 -7.52 -10.61 10.67
N ARG A 37 -8.80 -10.31 10.96
CA ARG A 37 -9.34 -8.94 10.87
C ARG A 37 -8.61 -7.95 11.78
N ARG A 38 -8.26 -8.36 13.01
CA ARG A 38 -7.50 -7.52 13.95
C ARG A 38 -6.07 -7.32 13.48
N LEU A 39 -5.44 -8.36 12.95
CA LEU A 39 -4.10 -8.27 12.37
C LEU A 39 -4.08 -7.30 11.20
N THR A 40 -5.02 -7.40 10.27
CA THR A 40 -5.18 -6.43 9.17
C THR A 40 -5.39 -5.01 9.70
N ALA A 41 -6.24 -4.83 10.72
CA ALA A 41 -6.47 -3.51 11.31
C ALA A 41 -5.22 -2.92 11.97
N VAL A 42 -4.41 -3.74 12.65
CA VAL A 42 -3.15 -3.32 13.27
C VAL A 42 -2.10 -2.98 12.22
N LEU A 43 -1.93 -3.82 11.20
CA LEU A 43 -1.00 -3.56 10.10
C LEU A 43 -1.41 -2.31 9.31
N ASN A 44 -2.72 -2.12 9.10
CA ASN A 44 -3.25 -0.93 8.43
C ASN A 44 -2.99 0.32 9.28
N ARG A 45 -3.20 0.26 10.59
CA ARG A 45 -2.83 1.36 11.49
C ARG A 45 -1.33 1.64 11.45
N GLY A 46 -0.50 0.61 11.48
CA GLY A 46 0.97 0.73 11.38
C GLY A 46 1.43 1.35 10.07
N SER A 47 0.76 1.05 8.95
CA SER A 47 1.02 1.66 7.64
C SER A 47 0.46 3.09 7.52
N ILE A 48 -0.46 3.50 8.42
CA ILE A 48 -1.01 4.87 8.52
C ILE A 48 -0.17 5.77 9.42
N HIS A 49 0.35 5.25 10.53
CA HIS A 49 0.84 6.05 11.66
C HIS A 49 2.25 6.63 11.48
N SER A 50 2.45 7.31 10.35
CA SER A 50 3.70 7.97 10.04
C SER A 50 3.57 9.50 9.99
N ALA A 51 2.51 10.13 9.46
CA ALA A 51 2.43 11.62 9.45
C ALA A 51 1.03 12.27 9.50
N THR A 52 -0.05 11.51 9.70
CA THR A 52 -1.41 12.04 9.46
C THR A 52 -2.13 12.59 10.68
N ASP A 53 -1.81 12.14 11.90
CA ASP A 53 -2.34 12.78 13.10
C ASP A 53 -1.35 13.84 13.56
N GLY A 54 -1.71 15.12 13.43
CA GLY A 54 -0.97 16.26 14.00
C GLY A 54 -0.80 16.23 15.53
N VAL A 55 -1.16 15.11 16.17
CA VAL A 55 -1.02 14.78 17.59
C VAL A 55 0.14 13.80 17.85
N ALA A 56 0.69 13.15 16.81
CA ALA A 56 1.85 12.28 16.95
C ALA A 56 3.10 13.11 17.26
N THR A 57 3.36 13.31 18.55
CA THR A 57 4.50 14.04 19.12
C THR A 57 5.83 13.29 19.02
N GLY A 58 5.88 12.22 18.19
CA GLY A 58 7.06 11.40 17.94
C GLY A 58 7.51 11.49 16.49
N PRO A 59 8.80 11.20 16.19
CA PRO A 59 9.30 11.24 14.82
C PRO A 59 8.69 10.13 13.97
N PHE A 60 8.50 10.47 12.69
CA PHE A 60 8.03 9.60 11.62
C PHE A 60 8.85 8.30 11.57
N ARG A 61 8.17 7.15 11.72
CA ARG A 61 8.79 5.81 11.73
C ARG A 61 8.66 5.14 10.38
N GLU A 62 9.42 5.67 9.43
CA GLU A 62 9.32 5.31 8.00
C GLU A 62 9.49 3.81 7.74
N ASN A 63 10.50 3.20 8.37
CA ASN A 63 10.81 1.80 8.12
C ASN A 63 9.74 0.90 8.72
N PHE A 64 9.20 1.25 9.88
CA PHE A 64 8.08 0.53 10.46
C PHE A 64 6.82 0.62 9.60
N ALA A 65 6.44 1.82 9.14
CA ALA A 65 5.28 2.01 8.28
C ALA A 65 5.40 1.21 6.98
N ARG A 66 6.61 1.18 6.38
CA ARG A 66 6.94 0.34 5.23
C ARG A 66 6.72 -1.15 5.51
N VAL A 67 7.29 -1.69 6.59
CA VAL A 67 7.21 -3.12 6.90
C VAL A 67 5.77 -3.54 7.21
N CYS A 68 4.99 -2.68 7.89
CA CYS A 68 3.55 -2.90 8.09
C CYS A 68 2.78 -2.94 6.76
N PHE A 69 3.11 -2.04 5.84
CA PHE A 69 2.49 -1.98 4.52
C PHE A 69 2.80 -3.25 3.70
N GLU A 70 4.07 -3.65 3.62
CA GLU A 70 4.50 -4.87 2.91
C GLU A 70 3.81 -6.13 3.47
N ALA A 71 3.70 -6.25 4.80
CA ALA A 71 3.02 -7.36 5.44
C ALA A 71 1.51 -7.38 5.14
N LEU A 72 0.86 -6.21 5.09
CA LEU A 72 -0.56 -6.09 4.76
C LEU A 72 -0.85 -6.49 3.30
N LEU A 73 0.03 -6.13 2.36
CA LEU A 73 -0.05 -6.59 0.98
C LEU A 73 0.00 -8.12 0.90
N GLN A 74 1.02 -8.74 1.52
CA GLN A 74 1.17 -10.19 1.51
C GLN A 74 -0.04 -10.89 2.14
N PHE A 75 -0.56 -10.35 3.25
CA PHE A 75 -1.77 -10.84 3.89
C PHE A 75 -2.99 -10.82 2.96
N SER A 76 -3.15 -9.74 2.18
CA SER A 76 -4.26 -9.56 1.26
C SER A 76 -4.19 -10.53 0.07
N PHE A 77 -2.98 -10.86 -0.41
CA PHE A 77 -2.76 -11.79 -1.52
C PHE A 77 -2.87 -13.27 -1.13
N ILE A 78 -2.26 -13.68 -0.01
CA ILE A 78 -2.31 -15.07 0.47
C ILE A 78 -3.77 -15.50 0.70
N HIS A 79 -4.58 -14.61 1.26
CA HIS A 79 -5.99 -14.91 1.53
C HIS A 79 -6.91 -14.85 0.29
N SER A 80 -6.39 -14.41 -0.86
CA SER A 80 -7.11 -14.39 -2.15
C SER A 80 -6.96 -15.69 -2.93
N GLN A 81 -6.04 -16.59 -2.55
CA GLN A 81 -5.84 -17.86 -3.26
C GLN A 81 -6.82 -18.97 -2.84
N ASP A 82 -7.39 -18.92 -1.63
CA ASP A 82 -8.34 -19.93 -1.14
C ASP A 82 -9.75 -19.38 -0.98
N SER A 83 -10.69 -20.01 -1.70
CA SER A 83 -12.06 -19.58 -2.03
C SER A 83 -13.06 -19.41 -0.87
N VAL A 84 -12.61 -19.31 0.38
CA VAL A 84 -13.48 -19.13 1.56
C VAL A 84 -13.19 -17.82 2.33
N GLY A 85 -12.13 -17.07 1.97
CA GLY A 85 -11.75 -15.78 2.59
C GLY A 85 -12.14 -14.52 1.80
N SER A 86 -12.97 -14.65 0.76
CA SER A 86 -13.19 -13.64 -0.28
C SER A 86 -13.62 -12.26 0.22
N SER A 87 -14.40 -12.17 1.29
CA SER A 87 -14.87 -10.87 1.80
C SER A 87 -13.83 -10.16 2.67
N THR A 88 -12.96 -10.89 3.39
CA THR A 88 -11.92 -10.28 4.22
C THR A 88 -10.71 -9.82 3.42
N SER A 89 -10.30 -10.57 2.39
CA SER A 89 -9.22 -10.15 1.48
C SER A 89 -9.63 -8.94 0.65
N GLN A 90 -10.87 -8.92 0.16
CA GLN A 90 -11.40 -7.81 -0.61
C GLN A 90 -11.52 -6.54 0.23
N LEU A 91 -11.98 -6.63 1.49
CA LEU A 91 -11.99 -5.47 2.40
C LEU A 91 -10.57 -4.97 2.72
N ALA A 92 -9.60 -5.86 2.90
CA ALA A 92 -8.21 -5.47 3.13
C ALA A 92 -7.61 -4.77 1.91
N LEU A 93 -7.90 -5.27 0.72
CA LEU A 93 -7.47 -4.70 -0.55
C LEU A 93 -8.14 -3.35 -0.82
N SER A 94 -9.44 -3.22 -0.56
CA SER A 94 -10.16 -1.95 -0.66
C SER A 94 -9.58 -0.91 0.30
N ALA A 95 -9.38 -1.26 1.57
CA ALA A 95 -8.76 -0.36 2.56
C ALA A 95 -7.34 0.04 2.15
N LEU A 96 -6.60 -0.86 1.50
CA LEU A 96 -5.27 -0.57 0.99
C LEU A 96 -5.29 0.41 -0.20
N LEU A 97 -6.20 0.19 -1.15
CA LEU A 97 -6.38 1.06 -2.31
C LEU A 97 -6.81 2.47 -1.86
N GLU A 98 -7.79 2.57 -0.97
CA GLU A 98 -8.20 3.85 -0.35
C GLU A 98 -7.03 4.54 0.37
N ARG A 99 -6.17 3.77 1.03
CA ARG A 99 -4.98 4.31 1.71
C ARG A 99 -3.96 4.86 0.72
N CYS A 100 -3.68 4.11 -0.36
CA CYS A 100 -2.82 4.58 -1.44
C CYS A 100 -3.34 5.88 -2.04
N GLU A 101 -4.65 5.93 -2.34
CA GLU A 101 -5.32 7.13 -2.86
C GLU A 101 -5.17 8.33 -1.90
N GLY A 102 -5.41 8.11 -0.61
CA GLY A 102 -5.30 9.14 0.41
C GLY A 102 -3.88 9.71 0.56
N VAL A 103 -2.85 8.87 0.48
CA VAL A 103 -1.44 9.34 0.51
C VAL A 103 -1.14 10.18 -0.73
N LEU A 104 -1.51 9.70 -1.92
CA LEU A 104 -1.24 10.40 -3.17
C LEU A 104 -1.97 11.76 -3.22
N THR A 105 -3.24 11.77 -2.83
CA THR A 105 -4.05 13.01 -2.79
C THR A 105 -3.49 14.01 -1.79
N LYS A 106 -3.09 13.57 -0.59
CA LYS A 106 -2.47 14.45 0.40
C LYS A 106 -1.12 14.97 -0.10
N PHE A 107 -0.33 14.14 -0.75
CA PHE A 107 0.93 14.56 -1.34
C PHE A 107 0.74 15.65 -2.40
N VAL A 108 -0.22 15.48 -3.32
CA VAL A 108 -0.53 16.49 -4.34
C VAL A 108 -0.97 17.81 -3.69
N ALA A 109 -1.81 17.75 -2.67
CA ALA A 109 -2.24 18.93 -1.92
C ALA A 109 -1.07 19.62 -1.22
N ASP A 110 -0.21 18.85 -0.54
CA ASP A 110 1.00 19.35 0.12
C ASP A 110 1.95 20.01 -0.89
N GLU A 111 2.15 19.40 -2.07
CA GLU A 111 3.00 19.96 -3.14
C GLU A 111 2.46 21.29 -3.66
N HIS A 112 1.15 21.36 -3.90
CA HIS A 112 0.49 22.57 -4.40
C HIS A 112 0.60 23.74 -3.41
N LEU A 113 0.47 23.46 -2.11
CA LEU A 113 0.62 24.44 -1.05
C LEU A 113 2.09 24.84 -0.79
N SER A 114 3.03 23.92 -1.03
CA SER A 114 4.46 24.14 -0.80
C SER A 114 5.11 25.05 -1.85
N GLY A 115 4.49 25.17 -3.04
CA GLY A 115 4.97 26.04 -4.12
C GLY A 115 6.39 25.67 -4.56
N ALA A 116 7.36 26.58 -4.34
CA ALA A 116 8.77 26.36 -4.68
C ALA A 116 9.59 25.65 -3.59
N CYS A 117 9.04 25.44 -2.40
CA CYS A 117 9.75 24.79 -1.30
C CYS A 117 9.68 23.26 -1.46
N PRO A 118 10.80 22.52 -1.37
CA PRO A 118 10.78 21.07 -1.42
C PRO A 118 10.09 20.48 -0.20
N LEU A 119 9.22 19.49 -0.41
CA LEU A 119 8.57 18.76 0.66
C LEU A 119 9.56 17.96 1.53
N PRO A 120 9.22 17.65 2.80
CA PRO A 120 10.07 16.84 3.67
C PRO A 120 10.44 15.48 3.05
N ARG A 121 11.67 15.01 3.26
CA ARG A 121 12.14 13.72 2.73
C ARG A 121 11.24 12.54 3.12
N SER A 122 10.71 12.53 4.35
CA SER A 122 9.77 11.52 4.82
C SER A 122 8.50 11.45 3.98
N ARG A 123 7.98 12.60 3.51
CA ARG A 123 6.83 12.65 2.60
C ARG A 123 7.18 12.06 1.24
N MET A 124 8.35 12.41 0.70
CA MET A 124 8.80 11.88 -0.59
C MET A 124 8.96 10.35 -0.54
N ASN A 125 9.53 9.84 0.55
CA ASN A 125 9.71 8.41 0.75
C ASN A 125 8.37 7.67 0.91
N GLU A 126 7.41 8.24 1.66
CA GLU A 126 6.06 7.69 1.79
C GLU A 126 5.40 7.52 0.41
N VAL A 127 5.51 8.53 -0.45
CA VAL A 127 4.94 8.50 -1.81
C VAL A 127 5.65 7.50 -2.69
N SER A 128 6.99 7.46 -2.69
CA SER A 128 7.77 6.44 -3.42
C SER A 128 7.38 5.02 -2.99
N LEU A 129 7.14 4.79 -1.69
CA LEU A 129 6.67 3.52 -1.15
C LEU A 129 5.28 3.15 -1.63
N VAL A 130 4.35 4.11 -1.60
CA VAL A 130 2.97 3.90 -2.09
C VAL A 130 2.97 3.60 -3.58
N LEU A 131 3.75 4.33 -4.39
CA LEU A 131 3.84 4.07 -5.82
C LEU A 131 4.42 2.68 -6.13
N LYS A 132 5.52 2.28 -5.45
CA LYS A 132 6.08 0.92 -5.58
C LYS A 132 5.05 -0.14 -5.20
N SER A 133 4.28 0.13 -4.16
CA SER A 133 3.25 -0.77 -3.67
C SER A 133 2.08 -0.92 -4.63
N VAL A 134 1.62 0.18 -5.24
CA VAL A 134 0.58 0.17 -6.27
C VAL A 134 1.06 -0.61 -7.51
N SER A 135 2.32 -0.44 -7.91
CA SER A 135 2.95 -1.22 -8.98
C SER A 135 2.93 -2.73 -8.69
N ILE A 136 3.38 -3.13 -7.50
CA ILE A 136 3.35 -4.54 -7.08
C ILE A 136 1.91 -5.06 -7.07
N LEU A 137 0.97 -4.28 -6.52
CA LEU A 137 -0.43 -4.65 -6.42
C LEU A 137 -1.05 -4.94 -7.79
N ILE A 138 -0.86 -4.04 -8.75
CA ILE A 138 -1.39 -4.17 -10.11
C ILE A 138 -0.77 -5.37 -10.82
N SER A 139 0.54 -5.56 -10.69
CA SER A 139 1.25 -6.70 -11.27
C SER A 139 0.68 -8.02 -10.72
N SER A 140 0.55 -8.15 -9.40
CA SER A 140 -0.01 -9.35 -8.77
C SER A 140 -1.48 -9.61 -9.14
N LEU A 141 -2.31 -8.57 -9.28
CA LEU A 141 -3.69 -8.73 -9.74
C LEU A 141 -3.75 -9.19 -11.20
N LYS A 142 -2.86 -8.69 -12.07
CA LYS A 142 -2.75 -9.14 -13.46
C LYS A 142 -2.33 -10.61 -13.54
N ASP A 143 -1.34 -11.01 -12.75
CA ASP A 143 -0.86 -12.39 -12.73
C ASP A 143 -1.96 -13.35 -12.23
N ALA A 144 -2.67 -12.98 -11.15
CA ALA A 144 -3.82 -13.73 -10.66
C ALA A 144 -4.94 -13.88 -11.71
N GLN A 145 -5.16 -12.84 -12.53
CA GLN A 145 -6.16 -12.87 -13.60
C GLN A 145 -5.73 -13.76 -14.78
N LYS A 146 -4.43 -13.83 -15.10
CA LYS A 146 -3.89 -14.70 -16.16
C LYS A 146 -3.97 -16.18 -15.78
N GLU A 147 -3.61 -16.51 -14.54
CA GLU A 147 -3.61 -17.89 -14.04
C GLU A 147 -5.03 -18.44 -13.84
N HIS A 148 -5.96 -17.58 -13.40
CA HIS A 148 -7.36 -17.95 -13.17
C HIS A 148 -8.30 -16.89 -13.72
N ALA A 149 -8.60 -16.99 -15.02
CA ALA A 149 -9.56 -16.13 -15.70
C ALA A 149 -10.86 -16.07 -14.88
N ASN A 150 -11.24 -14.85 -14.45
CA ASN A 150 -12.47 -14.52 -13.73
C ASN A 150 -12.46 -14.61 -12.18
N ARG A 151 -11.29 -14.73 -11.52
CA ARG A 151 -11.21 -14.69 -10.05
C ARG A 151 -11.15 -13.28 -9.45
N VAL A 152 -10.62 -12.30 -10.17
CA VAL A 152 -10.50 -10.94 -9.60
C VAL A 152 -11.81 -10.19 -9.80
N ASP A 153 -12.45 -9.85 -8.68
CA ASP A 153 -13.72 -9.14 -8.68
C ASP A 153 -13.65 -7.81 -9.45
N ARG A 154 -14.72 -7.49 -10.21
CA ARG A 154 -14.79 -6.25 -10.99
C ARG A 154 -14.75 -4.99 -10.10
N GLY A 155 -15.18 -5.08 -8.85
CA GLY A 155 -15.08 -4.01 -7.87
C GLY A 155 -13.64 -3.67 -7.49
N VAL A 156 -12.77 -4.68 -7.37
CA VAL A 156 -11.32 -4.47 -7.13
C VAL A 156 -10.70 -3.72 -8.30
N TRP A 157 -10.98 -4.14 -9.53
CA TRP A 157 -10.49 -3.44 -10.73
C TRP A 157 -11.01 -2.01 -10.85
N ARG A 158 -12.26 -1.76 -10.42
CA ARG A 158 -12.82 -0.40 -10.36
C ARG A 158 -12.08 0.46 -9.33
N GLN A 159 -11.74 -0.10 -8.17
CA GLN A 159 -10.95 0.61 -7.15
C GLN A 159 -9.52 0.91 -7.63
N VAL A 160 -8.88 -0.03 -8.35
CA VAL A 160 -7.61 0.24 -9.02
C VAL A 160 -7.78 1.37 -10.04
N ALA A 161 -8.83 1.35 -10.87
CA ALA A 161 -9.09 2.43 -11.83
C ALA A 161 -9.28 3.80 -11.16
N HIS A 162 -9.86 3.85 -9.96
CA HIS A 162 -10.03 5.10 -9.20
C HIS A 162 -8.72 5.72 -8.70
N LEU A 163 -7.61 4.96 -8.63
CA LEU A 163 -6.30 5.52 -8.32
C LEU A 163 -5.72 6.36 -9.46
N TYR A 164 -6.16 6.12 -10.70
CA TYR A 164 -5.56 6.73 -11.89
C TYR A 164 -5.54 8.27 -11.86
N PRO A 165 -6.63 8.98 -11.51
CA PRO A 165 -6.60 10.44 -11.42
C PRO A 165 -5.56 10.96 -10.41
N ALA A 166 -5.42 10.32 -9.24
CA ALA A 166 -4.45 10.73 -8.22
C ALA A 166 -3.00 10.50 -8.70
N LEU A 167 -2.75 9.40 -9.41
CA LEU A 167 -1.45 9.11 -10.04
C LEU A 167 -1.11 10.14 -11.12
N VAL A 168 -2.07 10.49 -11.98
CA VAL A 168 -1.87 11.52 -13.01
C VAL A 168 -1.55 12.87 -12.39
N GLN A 169 -2.18 13.24 -11.26
CA GLN A 169 -1.86 14.48 -10.57
C GLN A 169 -0.43 14.51 -9.99
N CYS A 170 0.17 13.36 -9.70
CA CYS A 170 1.53 13.27 -9.20
C CYS A 170 2.61 13.54 -10.27
N VAL A 171 2.26 13.66 -11.56
CA VAL A 171 3.23 13.88 -12.65
C VAL A 171 3.92 15.24 -12.58
N THR A 172 3.32 16.22 -11.90
CA THR A 172 3.92 17.54 -11.69
C THR A 172 5.07 17.53 -10.70
N CYS A 173 5.30 16.39 -10.03
CA CYS A 173 6.30 16.27 -9.00
C CYS A 173 7.73 16.54 -9.51
N ASN A 174 8.45 17.38 -8.76
CA ASN A 174 9.84 17.74 -9.05
C ASN A 174 10.87 16.66 -8.65
N SER A 175 10.49 15.63 -7.89
CA SER A 175 11.40 14.52 -7.54
C SER A 175 11.56 13.51 -8.67
N SER A 176 12.83 13.27 -9.06
CA SER A 176 13.18 12.28 -10.08
C SER A 176 12.84 10.86 -9.66
N GLU A 177 12.99 10.51 -8.38
CA GLU A 177 12.66 9.19 -7.85
C GLU A 177 11.14 8.93 -7.98
N VAL A 178 10.33 9.88 -7.51
CA VAL A 178 8.87 9.78 -7.57
C VAL A 178 8.40 9.70 -9.03
N ARG A 179 8.95 10.53 -9.92
CA ARG A 179 8.62 10.45 -11.36
C ARG A 179 8.98 9.11 -12.00
N THR A 180 10.11 8.53 -11.63
CA THR A 180 10.54 7.23 -12.18
C THR A 180 9.58 6.13 -11.77
N THR A 181 9.26 6.02 -10.49
CA THR A 181 8.30 5.03 -9.99
C THR A 181 6.88 5.31 -10.51
N LEU A 182 6.49 6.58 -10.61
CA LEU A 182 5.18 6.96 -11.16
C LEU A 182 5.04 6.51 -12.61
N LYS A 183 6.09 6.68 -13.42
CA LYS A 183 6.11 6.21 -14.80
C LYS A 183 5.89 4.70 -14.88
N GLU A 184 6.59 3.92 -14.06
CA GLU A 184 6.42 2.46 -14.00
C GLU A 184 4.98 2.05 -13.68
N VAL A 185 4.33 2.76 -12.74
CA VAL A 185 2.93 2.51 -12.39
C VAL A 185 1.99 2.88 -13.55
N LEU A 186 2.19 4.03 -14.17
CA LEU A 186 1.36 4.50 -15.28
C LEU A 186 1.45 3.58 -16.51
N ASP A 187 2.65 3.05 -16.80
CA ASP A 187 2.84 2.05 -17.86
C ASP A 187 2.03 0.78 -17.54
N GLN A 188 2.00 0.33 -16.28
CA GLN A 188 1.14 -0.79 -15.88
C GLN A 188 -0.36 -0.48 -15.99
N PHE A 189 -0.79 0.76 -15.77
CA PHE A 189 -2.17 1.17 -16.03
C PHE A 189 -2.51 1.14 -17.51
N SER A 190 -1.59 1.54 -18.39
CA SER A 190 -1.77 1.48 -19.84
C SER A 190 -2.04 0.05 -20.32
N ASP A 191 -1.21 -0.89 -19.86
CA ASP A 191 -1.41 -2.33 -20.10
C ASP A 191 -2.77 -2.81 -19.58
N PHE A 192 -3.18 -2.35 -18.38
CA PHE A 192 -4.46 -2.72 -17.78
C PHE A 192 -5.66 -2.21 -18.61
N ILE A 193 -5.61 -0.94 -19.05
CA ILE A 193 -6.64 -0.35 -19.91
C ILE A 193 -6.72 -1.13 -21.24
N THR A 194 -5.58 -1.46 -21.83
CA THR A 194 -5.52 -2.23 -23.08
C THR A 194 -6.10 -3.63 -22.90
N MET A 195 -5.78 -4.31 -21.80
CA MET A 195 -6.25 -5.66 -21.49
C MET A 195 -7.75 -5.71 -21.16
N THR A 196 -8.31 -4.64 -20.58
CA THR A 196 -9.76 -4.54 -20.30
C THR A 196 -10.57 -4.22 -21.55
N MET A 197 -10.04 -3.41 -22.47
CA MET A 197 -10.67 -3.13 -23.77
C MET A 197 -10.67 -4.34 -24.71
N ALA A 198 -9.65 -5.20 -24.65
CA ALA A 198 -9.57 -6.42 -25.46
C ALA A 198 -10.53 -7.56 -25.01
N ASN A 199 -11.12 -7.44 -23.83
CA ASN A 199 -12.05 -8.42 -23.23
C ASN A 199 -13.52 -7.94 -23.27
N GLN A 200 -13.84 -6.90 -24.03
CA GLN A 200 -15.19 -6.49 -24.41
C GLN A 200 -15.49 -6.95 -25.83
#